data_AF-A0A178AS24-F1
#
_entry.id   AF-A0A178AS24-F1
#
_cell.length_a   1.000
_cell.length_b   1.000
_cell.length_c   1.000
_cell.angle_alpha   90.00
_cell.angle_beta   90.00
_cell.angle_gamma   90.00
#
_symmetry.space_group_name_H-M   'P 1'
#
loop_
_entity.id
_entity.type
_entity.pdbx_description
1 polymer ?
#
loop_
_entity_poly.entity_id
_entity_poly.type
_entity_poly.pdbx_seq_one_letter_code
_entity_poly.pdbx_strand_id
1 'polypeptide(L)'
;MPNSTYTNSTIPIWLPQSFQVSSGNAQCPSTSTVLAHFGIYNGISIGIFLLLGSDHVKGRIKCWGKGGLQPWTFWSGLISVAMQVLGIVVTSLLIRQSGYEVDLWQLIQIWAIRPRVSWVIGNMLNVKRELGYMNGALDNVVVEIFICGLGCVFVGRLAKQALMHASAATLPTGKLDPWYIVTCVASITMLLSVAFEIIWALWVMRRIVETKGKAEAQDINSLRWIVRFMVPLTFICSYLIWAAFLNSTNGAYCPGNARYIDLTWGLIPALTNLLRAFTGGG
;
A
#
# COMPACT_ATOMS: atom_id res chain seq x y z
N MET A 1 -11.46 -2.70 -33.62
CA MET A 1 -10.53 -3.35 -32.67
C MET A 1 -11.17 -4.66 -32.26
N PRO A 2 -10.49 -5.81 -32.38
CA PRO A 2 -11.14 -7.10 -32.16
C PRO A 2 -11.47 -7.29 -30.68
N ASN A 3 -12.71 -7.72 -30.43
CA ASN A 3 -13.17 -8.28 -29.15
C ASN A 3 -12.30 -9.49 -28.79
N SER A 4 -11.25 -9.29 -28.00
CA SER A 4 -10.54 -10.41 -27.38
C SER A 4 -11.34 -10.88 -26.18
N THR A 5 -12.17 -11.90 -26.37
CA THR A 5 -12.65 -12.75 -25.28
C THR A 5 -11.42 -13.38 -24.63
N TYR A 6 -11.02 -12.86 -23.47
CA TYR A 6 -9.95 -13.45 -22.67
C TYR A 6 -10.42 -14.83 -22.17
N THR A 7 -9.84 -15.88 -22.72
CA THR A 7 -10.03 -17.25 -22.24
C THR A 7 -9.01 -17.53 -21.13
N ASN A 8 -9.42 -18.22 -20.06
CA ASN A 8 -8.53 -18.58 -18.93
C ASN A 8 -7.18 -19.20 -19.35
N SER A 9 -7.11 -19.78 -20.56
CA SER A 9 -5.89 -20.32 -21.18
C SER A 9 -4.77 -19.31 -21.43
N THR A 10 -5.04 -17.99 -21.40
CA THR A 10 -4.01 -16.95 -21.62
C THR A 10 -3.37 -16.43 -20.33
N ILE A 11 -3.93 -16.77 -19.16
CA ILE A 11 -3.40 -16.32 -17.87
C ILE A 11 -2.43 -17.38 -17.34
N PRO A 12 -1.19 -17.03 -16.96
CA PRO A 12 -0.23 -18.01 -16.50
C PRO A 12 -0.70 -18.74 -15.24
N ILE A 13 -0.55 -20.07 -15.23
CA ILE A 13 -1.00 -20.95 -14.13
C ILE A 13 -0.29 -20.62 -12.79
N TRP A 14 0.89 -20.00 -12.87
CA TRP A 14 1.65 -19.54 -11.72
C TRP A 14 1.02 -18.34 -10.99
N LEU A 15 0.01 -17.67 -11.56
CA LEU A 15 -0.82 -16.69 -10.86
C LEU A 15 -1.97 -17.36 -10.07
N PRO A 16 -2.41 -16.79 -8.93
CA PRO A 16 -3.52 -17.31 -8.16
C PRO A 16 -4.78 -17.58 -8.98
N GLN A 17 -5.29 -18.82 -8.91
CA GLN A 17 -6.38 -19.32 -9.77
C GLN A 17 -7.66 -18.48 -9.67
N SER A 18 -7.94 -17.98 -8.48
CA SER A 18 -9.03 -17.05 -8.18
C SER A 18 -9.01 -15.76 -8.99
N PHE A 19 -7.86 -15.30 -9.47
CA PHE A 19 -7.74 -14.13 -10.35
C PHE A 19 -7.75 -14.49 -11.84
N GLN A 20 -7.78 -15.79 -12.16
CA GLN A 20 -7.93 -16.31 -13.52
C GLN A 20 -9.42 -16.34 -13.93
N VAL A 21 -10.14 -15.25 -13.65
CA VAL A 21 -11.53 -15.06 -14.02
C VAL A 21 -11.62 -13.95 -15.06
N SER A 22 -12.41 -14.17 -16.10
CA SER A 22 -12.71 -13.12 -17.08
C SER A 22 -13.67 -12.12 -16.46
N SER A 23 -13.37 -10.83 -16.60
CA SER A 23 -14.26 -9.77 -16.13
C SER A 23 -15.54 -9.62 -16.97
N GLY A 24 -15.59 -10.23 -18.16
CA GLY A 24 -16.67 -10.03 -19.13
C GLY A 24 -16.78 -8.61 -19.70
N ASN A 25 -15.91 -7.67 -19.26
CA ASN A 25 -15.93 -6.28 -19.69
C ASN A 25 -15.00 -6.09 -20.90
N ALA A 26 -15.54 -5.56 -21.99
CA ALA A 26 -14.80 -5.30 -23.22
C ALA A 26 -13.82 -4.11 -23.10
N GLN A 27 -13.94 -3.28 -22.06
CA GLN A 27 -13.09 -2.11 -21.84
C GLN A 27 -12.44 -2.18 -20.45
N CYS A 28 -11.33 -2.91 -20.37
CA CYS A 28 -10.49 -2.92 -19.18
C CYS A 28 -9.30 -1.97 -19.34
N PRO A 29 -8.91 -1.24 -18.28
CA PRO A 29 -7.76 -0.34 -18.34
C PRO A 29 -6.48 -1.12 -18.59
N SER A 30 -5.56 -0.55 -19.37
CA SER A 30 -4.24 -1.12 -19.57
C SER A 30 -3.43 -1.14 -18.26
N THR A 31 -2.44 -2.02 -18.16
CA THR A 31 -1.48 -2.05 -17.04
C THR A 31 -0.87 -0.69 -16.75
N SER A 32 -0.44 0.02 -17.81
CA SER A 32 0.13 1.37 -17.68
C SER A 32 -0.86 2.38 -17.10
N THR A 33 -2.15 2.28 -17.46
CA THR A 33 -3.20 3.13 -16.93
C THR A 33 -3.36 2.89 -15.43
N VAL A 34 -3.54 1.64 -15.00
CA VAL A 34 -3.70 1.30 -13.57
C VAL A 34 -2.48 1.75 -12.74
N LEU A 35 -1.27 1.52 -13.23
CA LEU A 35 -0.03 1.97 -12.56
C LEU A 35 0.09 3.50 -12.51
N ALA A 36 -0.34 4.21 -13.57
CA ALA A 36 -0.39 5.67 -13.57
C ALA A 36 -1.37 6.19 -12.51
N HIS A 37 -2.54 5.57 -12.35
CA HIS A 37 -3.49 5.90 -11.29
C HIS A 37 -2.86 5.72 -9.89
N PHE A 38 -2.07 4.66 -9.65
CA PHE A 38 -1.32 4.54 -8.39
C PHE A 38 -0.36 5.71 -8.16
N GLY A 39 0.34 6.15 -9.21
CA GLY A 39 1.19 7.35 -9.17
C GLY A 39 0.39 8.61 -8.80
N ILE A 40 -0.78 8.81 -9.42
CA ILE A 40 -1.67 9.95 -9.14
C ILE A 40 -2.16 9.93 -7.69
N TYR A 41 -2.66 8.81 -7.20
CA TYR A 41 -3.15 8.69 -5.81
C TYR A 41 -2.05 9.00 -4.79
N ASN A 42 -0.84 8.54 -5.10
CA ASN A 42 0.34 8.76 -4.30
C ASN A 42 0.76 10.25 -4.32
N GLY A 43 0.74 10.90 -5.48
CA GLY A 43 0.98 12.34 -5.61
C GLY A 43 -0.04 13.17 -4.83
N ILE A 44 -1.34 12.84 -4.93
CA ILE A 44 -2.41 13.48 -4.16
C ILE A 44 -2.18 13.30 -2.66
N SER A 45 -1.82 12.09 -2.22
CA SER A 45 -1.56 11.80 -0.80
C SER A 45 -0.38 12.62 -0.25
N ILE A 46 0.70 12.76 -1.02
CA ILE A 46 1.84 13.62 -0.66
C ILE A 46 1.39 15.08 -0.57
N GLY A 47 0.66 15.59 -1.58
CA GLY A 47 0.18 16.98 -1.59
C GLY A 47 -0.70 17.30 -0.39
N ILE A 48 -1.69 16.44 -0.11
CA ILE A 48 -2.56 16.58 1.07
C ILE A 48 -1.76 16.52 2.36
N PHE A 49 -0.79 15.61 2.47
CA PHE A 49 0.08 15.51 3.64
C PHE A 49 0.91 16.77 3.87
N LEU A 50 1.55 17.31 2.83
CA LEU A 50 2.36 18.52 2.92
C LEU A 50 1.51 19.74 3.28
N LEU A 51 0.31 19.84 2.71
CA LEU A 51 -0.60 20.95 2.99
C LEU A 51 -1.19 20.87 4.40
N LEU A 52 -1.79 19.73 4.79
CA LEU A 52 -2.52 19.60 6.06
C LEU A 52 -1.62 19.21 7.23
N GLY A 53 -0.43 18.67 6.98
CA GLY A 53 0.55 18.32 8.00
C GLY A 53 1.35 19.51 8.51
N SER A 54 1.39 20.63 7.76
CA SER A 54 2.18 21.81 8.11
C SER A 54 1.57 22.57 9.30
N ASP A 55 2.39 22.85 10.32
CA ASP A 55 1.98 23.68 11.47
C ASP A 55 1.55 25.09 11.05
N HIS A 56 2.14 25.63 9.98
CA HIS A 56 1.76 26.93 9.43
C HIS A 56 0.33 26.95 8.89
N VAL A 57 -0.08 25.88 8.20
CA VAL A 57 -1.44 25.76 7.66
C VAL A 57 -2.43 25.49 8.80
N LYS A 58 -2.09 24.57 9.72
CA LYS A 58 -2.92 24.29 10.91
C LYS A 58 -3.19 25.55 11.72
N GLY A 59 -2.16 26.37 11.94
CA GLY A 59 -2.28 27.65 12.68
C GLY A 59 -3.19 28.69 12.03
N ARG A 60 -3.46 28.59 10.73
CA ARG A 60 -4.38 29.50 10.01
C ARG A 60 -5.85 29.08 10.09
N ILE A 61 -6.14 27.83 10.44
CA ILE A 61 -7.50 27.31 10.40
C ILE A 61 -8.07 27.31 11.82
N LYS A 62 -9.03 28.21 12.09
CA LYS A 62 -9.60 28.45 13.44
C LYS A 62 -10.14 27.19 14.13
N CYS A 63 -10.57 26.19 13.37
CA CYS A 63 -11.12 24.94 13.90
C CYS A 63 -10.06 23.86 14.16
N TRP A 64 -8.85 24.02 13.61
CA TRP A 64 -7.71 23.16 13.95
C TRP A 64 -7.15 23.62 15.28
N GLY A 65 -6.93 22.70 16.22
CA GLY A 65 -6.33 23.03 17.51
C GLY A 65 -5.03 23.84 17.34
N LYS A 66 -4.68 24.68 18.33
CA LYS A 66 -3.47 25.50 18.25
C LYS A 66 -2.26 24.62 17.95
N GLY A 67 -1.58 24.92 16.84
CA GLY A 67 -0.36 24.24 16.43
C GLY A 67 0.67 24.26 17.57
N GLY A 68 1.11 23.09 17.97
CA GLY A 68 2.06 22.90 19.06
C GLY A 68 2.66 21.50 18.97
N LEU A 69 3.82 21.32 19.61
CA LEU A 69 4.53 20.04 19.68
C LEU A 69 3.75 19.04 20.55
N GLN A 70 2.60 18.57 20.07
CA GLN A 70 1.86 17.52 20.76
C GLN A 70 2.61 16.20 20.63
N PRO A 71 2.73 15.42 21.72
CA PRO A 71 3.31 14.09 21.64
C PRO A 71 2.45 13.23 20.71
N TRP A 72 3.11 12.45 19.88
CA TRP A 72 2.43 11.47 19.02
C TRP A 72 1.62 10.50 19.88
N THR A 73 0.37 10.26 19.48
CA THR A 73 -0.50 9.27 20.13
C THR A 73 -0.67 8.05 19.24
N PHE A 74 -0.50 6.87 19.80
CA PHE A 74 -0.69 5.60 19.09
C PHE A 74 -2.07 5.50 18.42
N TRP A 75 -3.10 6.09 19.04
CA TRP A 75 -4.46 6.16 18.52
C TRP A 75 -4.57 6.89 17.17
N SER A 76 -3.76 7.92 16.92
CA SER A 76 -3.69 8.60 15.62
C SER A 76 -3.26 7.65 14.50
N GLY A 77 -2.26 6.81 14.79
CA GLY A 77 -1.79 5.76 13.89
C GLY A 77 -2.88 4.73 13.61
N LEU A 78 -3.60 4.29 14.64
CA LEU A 78 -4.67 3.30 14.50
C LEU A 78 -5.85 3.81 13.65
N ILE A 79 -6.26 5.06 13.83
CA ILE A 79 -7.28 5.69 12.97
C ILE A 79 -6.83 5.68 11.51
N SER A 80 -5.55 5.96 11.29
CA SER A 80 -4.96 5.96 9.95
C SER A 80 -4.96 4.57 9.32
N VAL A 81 -4.64 3.54 10.11
CA VAL A 81 -4.76 2.13 9.68
C VAL A 81 -6.21 1.80 9.33
N ALA A 82 -7.16 2.16 10.19
CA ALA A 82 -8.58 1.88 9.97
C ALA A 82 -9.11 2.52 8.68
N MET A 83 -8.75 3.78 8.41
CA MET A 83 -9.13 4.47 7.17
C MET A 83 -8.54 3.81 5.92
N GLN A 84 -7.30 3.32 6.01
CA GLN A 84 -6.65 2.62 4.90
C GLN A 84 -7.29 1.25 4.64
N VAL A 85 -7.59 0.48 5.70
CA VAL A 85 -8.36 -0.77 5.59
C VAL A 85 -9.74 -0.50 4.98
N LEU A 86 -10.42 0.56 5.42
CA LEU A 86 -11.72 0.95 4.84
C LEU A 86 -11.60 1.27 3.35
N GLY A 87 -10.59 2.05 2.94
CA GLY A 87 -10.33 2.35 1.53
C GLY A 87 -10.08 1.09 0.69
N ILE A 88 -9.33 0.13 1.23
CA ILE A 88 -9.09 -1.18 0.60
C ILE A 88 -10.41 -1.96 0.45
N VAL A 89 -11.20 -2.08 1.52
CA VAL A 89 -12.48 -2.80 1.50
C VAL A 89 -13.45 -2.18 0.51
N VAL A 90 -13.61 -0.85 0.52
CA VAL A 90 -14.49 -0.13 -0.41
C VAL A 90 -14.03 -0.35 -1.85
N THR A 91 -12.73 -0.24 -2.13
CA THR A 91 -12.19 -0.49 -3.46
C THR A 91 -12.47 -1.92 -3.94
N SER A 92 -12.24 -2.91 -3.08
CA SER A 92 -12.50 -4.32 -3.38
C SER A 92 -13.98 -4.60 -3.64
N LEU A 93 -14.89 -3.96 -2.88
CA LEU A 93 -16.33 -4.06 -3.11
C LEU A 93 -16.75 -3.42 -4.45
N LEU A 94 -16.21 -2.25 -4.78
CA LEU A 94 -16.47 -1.58 -6.06
C LEU A 94 -16.02 -2.41 -7.26
N ILE A 95 -14.86 -3.08 -7.14
CA ILE A 95 -14.35 -3.99 -8.18
C ILE A 95 -15.28 -5.19 -8.33
N ARG A 96 -15.70 -5.81 -7.23
CA ARG A 96 -16.63 -6.95 -7.29
C ARG A 96 -17.99 -6.56 -7.87
N GLN A 97 -18.51 -5.39 -7.51
CA GLN A 97 -19.75 -4.85 -8.07
C GLN A 97 -19.67 -4.58 -9.57
N SER A 98 -18.46 -4.41 -10.13
CA SER A 98 -18.26 -4.23 -11.57
C SER A 98 -18.27 -5.53 -12.39
N GLY A 99 -18.52 -6.68 -11.74
CA GLY A 99 -18.60 -7.98 -12.39
C GLY A 99 -17.31 -8.81 -12.31
N TYR A 100 -16.29 -8.34 -11.60
CA TYR A 100 -15.07 -9.13 -11.38
C TYR A 100 -15.26 -10.09 -10.19
N GLU A 101 -15.65 -11.33 -10.50
CA GLU A 101 -16.07 -12.36 -9.53
C GLU A 101 -14.91 -13.04 -8.77
N VAL A 102 -13.97 -12.26 -8.26
CA VAL A 102 -12.92 -12.76 -7.36
C VAL A 102 -13.42 -12.74 -5.92
N ASP A 103 -12.96 -13.70 -5.12
CA ASP A 103 -13.18 -13.69 -3.68
C ASP A 103 -12.77 -12.35 -3.05
N LEU A 104 -13.68 -11.75 -2.27
CA LEU A 104 -13.51 -10.40 -1.73
C LEU A 104 -12.26 -10.30 -0.85
N TRP A 105 -11.97 -11.35 -0.09
CA TRP A 105 -10.81 -11.36 0.79
C TRP A 105 -9.50 -11.32 0.01
N GLN A 106 -9.44 -11.98 -1.15
CA GLN A 106 -8.27 -11.89 -2.01
C GLN A 106 -8.12 -10.52 -2.67
N LEU A 107 -9.23 -9.88 -3.06
CA LEU A 107 -9.21 -8.50 -3.53
C LEU A 107 -8.68 -7.54 -2.44
N ILE A 108 -9.11 -7.73 -1.20
CA ILE A 108 -8.60 -6.98 -0.05
C ILE A 108 -7.08 -7.16 0.10
N GLN A 109 -6.59 -8.39 0.02
CA GLN A 109 -5.16 -8.66 0.19
C GLN A 109 -4.30 -8.10 -0.95
N ILE A 110 -4.75 -8.20 -2.21
CA ILE A 110 -3.98 -7.62 -3.32
C ILE A 110 -3.99 -6.08 -3.27
N TRP A 111 -5.10 -5.45 -2.86
CA TRP A 111 -5.12 -4.00 -2.65
C TRP A 111 -4.31 -3.55 -1.43
N ALA A 112 -4.11 -4.41 -0.45
CA ALA A 112 -3.21 -4.14 0.67
C ALA A 112 -1.73 -4.10 0.26
N ILE A 113 -1.33 -4.76 -0.83
CA ILE A 113 0.04 -4.63 -1.39
C ILE A 113 0.17 -3.46 -2.37
N ARG A 114 -0.83 -2.57 -2.50
CA ARG A 114 -0.71 -1.40 -3.37
C ARG A 114 0.53 -0.57 -3.01
N PRO A 115 1.35 -0.13 -3.98
CA PRO A 115 2.45 0.79 -3.70
C PRO A 115 1.93 2.09 -3.07
N ARG A 116 2.42 2.40 -1.86
CA ARG A 116 2.09 3.59 -1.07
C ARG A 116 3.31 4.49 -0.86
N VAL A 117 3.08 5.80 -0.88
CA VAL A 117 4.11 6.82 -0.58
C VAL A 117 4.42 7.01 0.90
N SER A 118 4.09 6.01 1.74
CA SER A 118 4.44 5.99 3.16
C SER A 118 5.94 6.19 3.37
N TRP A 119 6.79 5.78 2.42
CA TRP A 119 8.24 6.04 2.47
C TRP A 119 8.58 7.54 2.32
N VAL A 120 7.95 8.27 1.38
CA VAL A 120 8.18 9.70 1.20
C VAL A 120 7.73 10.47 2.43
N ILE A 121 6.51 10.15 2.89
CA ILE A 121 5.90 10.81 4.04
C ILE A 121 6.67 10.45 5.33
N GLY A 122 7.04 9.20 5.50
CA GLY A 122 7.87 8.73 6.61
C GLY A 122 9.22 9.44 6.65
N ASN A 123 9.85 9.70 5.51
CA ASN A 123 11.14 10.40 5.45
C ASN A 123 11.08 11.84 6.00
N MET A 124 9.88 12.40 6.17
CA MET A 124 9.69 13.68 6.86
C MET A 124 10.04 13.62 8.36
N LEU A 125 10.30 12.45 8.93
CA LEU A 125 10.94 12.29 10.25
C LEU A 125 12.36 12.86 10.32
N ASN A 126 13.00 13.08 9.16
CA ASN A 126 14.31 13.72 9.06
C ASN A 126 14.21 15.24 8.94
N VAL A 127 13.00 15.78 8.74
CA VAL A 127 12.75 17.21 8.66
C VAL A 127 12.63 17.80 10.07
N LYS A 128 12.95 19.09 10.23
CA LYS A 128 12.89 19.78 11.53
C LYS A 128 11.51 19.57 12.19
N ARG A 129 11.53 19.18 13.46
CA ARG A 129 10.34 18.88 14.28
C ARG A 129 9.34 20.05 14.33
N GLU A 130 9.86 21.28 14.21
CA GLU A 130 9.11 22.55 14.19
C GLU A 130 8.19 22.74 12.97
N LEU A 131 8.27 21.88 11.96
CA LEU A 131 7.43 21.97 10.76
C LEU A 131 6.11 21.19 10.86
N GLY A 132 5.88 20.42 11.93
CA GLY A 132 4.60 19.75 12.19
C GLY A 132 4.40 18.38 11.56
N TYR A 133 5.35 17.89 10.77
CA TYR A 133 5.18 16.66 9.99
C TYR A 133 5.42 15.36 10.77
N MET A 134 6.02 15.45 11.96
CA MET A 134 6.52 14.27 12.68
C MET A 134 5.41 13.26 13.01
N ASN A 135 4.28 13.70 13.58
CA ASN A 135 3.19 12.82 14.00
C ASN A 135 2.57 12.11 12.79
N GLY A 136 2.31 12.85 11.72
CA GLY A 136 1.76 12.27 10.50
C GLY A 136 2.74 11.34 9.78
N ALA A 137 4.06 11.58 9.90
CA ALA A 137 5.08 10.67 9.37
C ALA A 137 5.11 9.35 10.15
N LEU A 138 5.04 9.40 11.49
CA LEU A 138 4.92 8.22 12.36
C LEU A 138 3.67 7.40 12.02
N ASP A 139 2.52 8.06 11.87
CA ASP A 139 1.27 7.39 11.51
C ASP A 139 1.38 6.63 10.17
N ASN A 140 2.08 7.20 9.19
CA ASN A 140 2.27 6.56 7.88
C ASN A 140 3.20 5.34 7.97
N VAL A 141 4.20 5.37 8.86
CA VAL A 141 5.04 4.20 9.12
C VAL A 141 4.21 3.08 9.74
N VAL A 142 3.37 3.40 10.73
CA VAL A 142 2.45 2.42 11.35
C VAL A 142 1.49 1.85 10.31
N VAL A 143 0.86 2.71 9.50
CA VAL A 143 0.03 2.28 8.37
C VAL A 143 0.76 1.30 7.47
N GLU A 144 1.99 1.60 7.07
CA GLU A 144 2.73 0.72 6.17
C GLU A 144 2.92 -0.66 6.78
N ILE A 145 3.37 -0.75 8.03
CA ILE A 145 3.65 -2.01 8.70
C ILE A 145 2.38 -2.88 8.79
N PHE A 146 1.26 -2.29 9.22
CA PHE A 146 -0.01 -3.02 9.36
C PHE A 146 -0.59 -3.45 8.02
N ILE A 147 -0.65 -2.54 7.05
CA ILE A 147 -1.29 -2.83 5.76
C ILE A 147 -0.40 -3.74 4.90
N CYS A 148 0.93 -3.57 4.91
CA CYS A 148 1.85 -4.53 4.28
C CYS A 148 1.79 -5.89 4.94
N GLY A 149 1.67 -5.96 6.28
CA GLY A 149 1.45 -7.22 6.99
C GLY A 149 0.21 -7.96 6.50
N LEU A 150 -0.89 -7.25 6.25
CA LEU A 150 -2.11 -7.84 5.65
C LEU A 150 -1.87 -8.31 4.21
N GLY A 151 -1.13 -7.53 3.42
CA GLY A 151 -0.75 -7.87 2.05
C GLY A 151 0.17 -9.09 1.93
N CYS A 152 1.03 -9.35 2.93
CA CYS A 152 1.95 -10.49 2.93
C CYS A 152 1.27 -11.85 2.79
N VAL A 153 0.00 -11.99 3.19
CA VAL A 153 -0.75 -13.24 2.98
C VAL A 153 -0.93 -13.51 1.48
N PHE A 154 -1.25 -12.49 0.69
CA PHE A 154 -1.33 -12.62 -0.76
C PHE A 154 0.05 -12.83 -1.39
N VAL A 155 1.07 -12.07 -0.96
CA VAL A 155 2.44 -12.24 -1.46
C VAL A 155 2.96 -13.66 -1.21
N GLY A 156 2.70 -14.23 -0.03
CA GLY A 156 3.08 -15.60 0.31
C GLY A 156 2.34 -16.64 -0.54
N ARG A 157 1.04 -16.43 -0.81
CA ARG A 157 0.26 -17.30 -1.72
C ARG A 157 0.77 -17.22 -3.15
N LEU A 158 1.04 -16.01 -3.64
CA LEU A 158 1.60 -15.75 -4.96
C LEU A 158 2.97 -16.42 -5.11
N ALA A 159 3.88 -16.22 -4.16
CA ALA A 159 5.20 -16.85 -4.14
C ALA A 159 5.10 -18.39 -4.13
N LYS A 160 4.25 -18.94 -3.25
CA LYS A 160 4.02 -20.39 -3.19
C LYS A 160 3.51 -20.93 -4.52
N GLN A 161 2.52 -20.26 -5.12
CA GLN A 161 1.94 -20.73 -6.37
C GLN A 161 2.89 -20.62 -7.54
N ALA A 162 3.69 -19.55 -7.59
CA ALA A 162 4.75 -19.38 -8.57
C ALA A 162 5.77 -20.51 -8.48
N LEU A 163 6.27 -20.81 -7.27
CA LEU A 163 7.23 -21.88 -7.05
C LEU A 163 6.68 -23.27 -7.40
N MET A 164 5.41 -23.55 -7.10
CA MET A 164 4.78 -24.84 -7.44
C MET A 164 4.61 -25.06 -8.95
N HIS A 165 4.54 -23.98 -9.74
CA HIS A 165 4.35 -24.04 -11.19
C HIS A 165 5.53 -23.46 -11.96
N ALA A 166 6.75 -23.60 -11.43
CA ALA A 166 7.97 -23.09 -12.06
C ALA A 166 8.18 -23.65 -13.49
N SER A 167 7.77 -24.89 -13.74
CA SER A 167 7.83 -25.51 -15.07
C SER A 167 6.87 -24.86 -16.08
N ALA A 168 5.77 -24.26 -15.62
CA ALA A 168 4.80 -23.54 -16.46
C ALA A 168 5.23 -22.08 -16.74
N ALA A 169 6.34 -21.62 -16.14
CA ALA A 169 6.88 -20.28 -16.38
C ALA A 169 7.85 -20.22 -17.58
N THR A 170 8.12 -21.35 -18.25
CA THR A 170 8.97 -21.38 -19.44
C THR A 170 8.15 -21.05 -20.69
N LEU A 171 8.53 -19.98 -21.38
CA LEU A 171 7.95 -19.58 -22.67
C LEU A 171 8.27 -20.62 -23.76
N PRO A 172 7.51 -20.65 -24.87
CA PRO A 172 7.77 -21.56 -26.00
C PRO A 172 9.19 -21.47 -26.56
N THR A 173 9.88 -20.34 -26.37
CA THR A 173 11.28 -20.13 -26.75
C THR A 173 12.29 -20.79 -25.81
N GLY A 174 11.84 -21.55 -24.79
CA GLY A 174 12.70 -22.14 -23.76
C GLY A 174 13.23 -21.14 -22.73
N LYS A 175 12.79 -19.87 -22.78
CA LYS A 175 13.21 -18.81 -21.85
C LYS A 175 12.19 -18.68 -20.73
N LEU A 176 12.65 -18.39 -19.51
CA LEU A 176 11.75 -18.04 -18.40
C LEU A 176 11.01 -16.72 -18.70
N ASP A 177 9.74 -16.67 -18.35
CA ASP A 177 8.94 -15.46 -18.37
C ASP A 177 9.58 -14.41 -17.44
N PRO A 178 9.96 -13.22 -17.93
CA PRO A 178 10.55 -12.18 -17.09
C PRO A 178 9.64 -11.75 -15.95
N TRP A 179 8.30 -11.76 -16.14
CA TRP A 179 7.36 -11.36 -15.08
C TRP A 179 7.25 -12.41 -13.98
N TYR A 180 7.46 -13.68 -14.30
CA TYR A 180 7.61 -14.73 -13.29
C TYR A 180 8.83 -14.47 -12.40
N ILE A 181 9.99 -14.16 -13.00
CA ILE A 181 11.23 -13.87 -12.24
C ILE A 181 11.01 -12.65 -11.34
N VAL A 182 10.45 -11.57 -11.88
CA VAL A 182 10.13 -10.36 -11.11
C VAL A 182 9.20 -10.69 -9.95
N THR A 183 8.15 -11.49 -10.19
CA THR A 183 7.19 -11.90 -9.14
C THR A 183 7.89 -12.64 -8.02
N CYS A 184 8.71 -13.65 -8.33
CA CYS A 184 9.42 -14.44 -7.33
C CYS A 184 10.39 -13.59 -6.49
N VAL A 185 11.24 -12.80 -7.16
CA VAL A 185 12.23 -11.96 -6.48
C VAL A 185 11.54 -10.91 -5.61
N ALA A 186 10.59 -10.15 -6.18
CA ALA A 186 9.89 -9.10 -5.44
C ALA A 186 9.06 -9.66 -4.28
N SER A 187 8.46 -10.85 -4.44
CA SER A 187 7.68 -11.47 -3.36
C SER A 187 8.57 -11.91 -2.20
N ILE A 188 9.69 -12.58 -2.47
CA ILE A 188 10.64 -13.00 -1.41
C ILE A 188 11.22 -11.77 -0.71
N THR A 189 11.68 -10.77 -1.46
CA THR A 189 12.23 -9.54 -0.90
C THR A 189 11.19 -8.79 -0.07
N MET A 190 9.94 -8.68 -0.54
CA MET A 190 8.86 -8.05 0.22
C MET A 190 8.56 -8.80 1.53
N LEU A 191 8.47 -10.13 1.50
CA LEU A 191 8.20 -10.93 2.70
C LEU A 191 9.31 -10.76 3.74
N LEU A 192 10.58 -10.74 3.32
CA LEU A 192 11.71 -10.50 4.21
C LEU A 192 11.70 -9.07 4.76
N SER A 193 11.45 -8.08 3.91
CA SER A 193 11.36 -6.67 4.30
C SER A 193 10.25 -6.44 5.34
N VAL A 194 9.05 -6.95 5.07
CA VAL A 194 7.90 -6.79 5.98
C VAL A 194 8.08 -7.60 7.26
N ALA A 195 8.66 -8.80 7.20
CA ALA A 195 8.98 -9.56 8.41
C ALA A 195 9.94 -8.77 9.32
N PHE A 196 10.98 -8.16 8.73
CA PHE A 196 11.89 -7.29 9.46
C PHE A 196 11.18 -6.06 10.04
N GLU A 197 10.35 -5.37 9.25
CA GLU A 197 9.55 -4.22 9.69
C GLU A 197 8.63 -4.58 10.87
N ILE A 198 7.96 -5.74 10.83
CA ILE A 198 7.08 -6.23 11.91
C ILE A 198 7.89 -6.54 13.16
N ILE A 199 8.99 -7.31 13.04
CA ILE A 199 9.86 -7.66 14.18
C ILE A 199 10.36 -6.38 14.85
N TRP A 200 10.77 -5.41 14.05
CA TRP A 200 11.20 -4.12 14.56
C TRP A 200 10.07 -3.34 15.23
N ALA A 201 8.88 -3.31 14.62
CA ALA A 201 7.73 -2.63 15.19
C ALA A 201 7.37 -3.21 16.57
N LEU A 202 7.40 -4.54 16.70
CA LEU A 202 7.19 -5.23 17.96
C LEU A 202 8.28 -4.89 18.99
N TRP A 203 9.54 -4.84 18.55
CA TRP A 203 10.67 -4.44 19.40
C TRP A 203 10.52 -3.01 19.92
N VAL A 204 10.16 -2.05 19.06
CA VAL A 204 9.92 -0.65 19.46
C VAL A 204 8.71 -0.52 20.35
N MET A 205 7.59 -1.18 20.03
CA MET A 205 6.39 -1.15 20.86
C MET A 205 6.68 -1.67 22.27
N ARG A 206 7.45 -2.76 22.37
CA ARG A 206 7.92 -3.29 23.66
C ARG A 206 8.75 -2.26 24.43
N ARG A 207 9.72 -1.62 23.77
CA ARG A 207 10.55 -0.56 24.39
C ARG A 207 9.71 0.62 24.87
N ILE A 208 8.76 1.10 24.07
CA ILE A 208 7.84 2.20 24.44
C ILE A 208 7.03 1.85 25.69
N VAL A 209 6.55 0.61 25.80
CA VAL A 209 5.84 0.12 26.99
C VAL A 209 6.76 0.09 28.21
N GLU A 210 7.97 -0.45 28.06
CA GLU A 210 8.98 -0.54 29.14
C GLU A 210 9.44 0.85 29.62
N THR A 211 9.60 1.82 28.72
CA THR A 211 10.03 3.19 29.04
C THR A 211 8.90 4.14 29.42
N LYS A 212 7.66 3.64 29.59
CA LYS A 212 6.45 4.43 29.87
C LYS A 212 6.24 5.59 28.88
N GLY A 213 6.52 5.36 27.60
CA GLY A 213 6.33 6.35 26.54
C GLY A 213 7.44 7.39 26.41
N LYS A 214 8.55 7.27 27.16
CA LYS A 214 9.74 8.08 26.92
C LYS A 214 10.53 7.44 25.76
N ALA A 215 10.26 7.89 24.53
CA ALA A 215 11.04 7.50 23.38
C ALA A 215 12.48 8.00 23.54
N GLU A 216 13.46 7.09 23.51
CA GLU A 216 14.87 7.45 23.59
C GLU A 216 15.38 7.94 22.23
N ALA A 217 16.40 8.79 22.21
CA ALA A 217 17.02 9.26 20.96
C ALA A 217 17.49 8.10 20.06
N GLN A 218 17.86 6.96 20.67
CA GLN A 218 18.22 5.73 19.97
C GLN A 218 17.03 5.11 19.21
N ASP A 219 15.81 5.16 19.75
CA ASP A 219 14.61 4.62 19.09
C ASP A 219 14.26 5.44 17.83
N ILE A 220 14.39 6.77 17.92
CA ILE A 220 14.16 7.66 16.78
C ILE A 220 15.18 7.43 15.67
N ASN A 221 16.46 7.20 16.02
CA ASN A 221 17.49 6.90 15.02
C ASN A 221 17.25 5.55 14.32
N SER A 222 16.82 4.53 15.06
CA SER A 222 16.45 3.23 14.49
C SER A 222 15.25 3.36 13.53
N LEU A 223 14.24 4.12 13.91
CA LEU A 223 13.07 4.41 13.07
C LEU A 223 13.47 5.11 11.76
N ARG A 224 14.35 6.12 11.83
CA ARG A 224 14.85 6.83 10.65
C ARG A 224 15.55 5.89 9.67
N TRP A 225 16.29 4.90 10.18
CA TRP A 225 16.96 3.92 9.34
C TRP A 225 15.95 3.06 8.56
N ILE A 226 14.91 2.56 9.23
CA ILE A 226 13.86 1.75 8.57
C ILE A 226 13.12 2.53 7.50
N VAL A 227 12.71 3.75 7.83
CA VAL A 227 12.06 4.65 6.88
C VAL A 227 12.93 4.95 5.67
N ARG A 228 14.26 4.97 5.83
CA ARG A 228 15.19 5.29 4.74
C ARG A 228 15.49 4.10 3.84
N PHE A 229 15.44 2.87 4.35
CA PHE A 229 15.90 1.69 3.61
C PHE A 229 14.81 0.64 3.39
N MET A 230 14.06 0.27 4.43
CA MET A 230 13.10 -0.83 4.35
C MET A 230 11.79 -0.39 3.71
N VAL A 231 11.23 0.76 4.12
CA VAL A 231 9.96 1.25 3.57
C VAL A 231 10.05 1.53 2.05
N PRO A 232 11.13 2.14 1.50
CA PRO A 232 11.32 2.24 0.06
C PRO A 232 11.47 0.88 -0.64
N LEU A 233 12.14 -0.09 -0.02
CA LEU A 233 12.27 -1.43 -0.57
C LEU A 233 10.91 -2.13 -0.67
N THR A 234 10.10 -2.06 0.39
CA THR A 234 8.72 -2.56 0.43
C THR A 234 7.85 -1.89 -0.64
N PHE A 235 8.01 -0.58 -0.85
CA PHE A 235 7.35 0.17 -1.92
C PHE A 235 7.74 -0.34 -3.33
N ILE A 236 9.04 -0.49 -3.59
CA ILE A 236 9.54 -0.99 -4.89
C ILE A 236 9.00 -2.39 -5.16
N CYS A 237 9.07 -3.29 -4.16
CA CYS A 237 8.57 -4.65 -4.32
C CYS A 237 7.05 -4.68 -4.55
N SER A 238 6.30 -3.87 -3.81
CA SER A 238 4.85 -3.70 -4.00
C SER A 238 4.50 -3.25 -5.41
N TYR A 239 5.24 -2.27 -5.94
CA TYR A 239 5.09 -1.79 -7.32
C TYR A 239 5.40 -2.88 -8.34
N LEU A 240 6.51 -3.61 -8.16
CA LEU A 240 6.92 -4.69 -9.05
C LEU A 240 5.94 -5.86 -9.05
N ILE A 241 5.40 -6.24 -7.89
CA ILE A 241 4.38 -7.30 -7.78
C ILE A 241 3.10 -6.87 -8.51
N TRP A 242 2.64 -5.64 -8.32
CA TRP A 242 1.48 -5.12 -9.05
C TRP A 242 1.72 -5.05 -10.56
N ALA A 243 2.90 -4.58 -10.99
CA ALA A 243 3.25 -4.54 -12.40
C ALA A 243 3.30 -5.94 -13.01
N ALA A 244 3.90 -6.92 -12.31
CA ALA A 244 3.94 -8.30 -12.77
C ALA A 244 2.53 -8.92 -12.82
N PHE A 245 1.71 -8.70 -11.79
CA PHE A 245 0.32 -9.16 -11.75
C PHE A 245 -0.52 -8.61 -12.91
N LEU A 246 -0.48 -7.29 -13.14
CA LEU A 246 -1.25 -6.64 -14.20
C LEU A 246 -0.79 -7.07 -15.61
N ASN A 247 0.51 -7.17 -15.85
CA ASN A 247 1.02 -7.65 -17.14
C ASN A 247 0.71 -9.13 -17.37
N SER A 248 0.76 -9.96 -16.34
CA SER A 248 0.53 -11.40 -16.45
C SER A 248 -0.96 -11.76 -16.56
N THR A 249 -1.85 -10.94 -16.00
CA THR A 249 -3.30 -11.07 -16.22
C THR A 249 -3.73 -10.56 -17.60
N ASN A 250 -2.88 -9.82 -18.32
CA ASN A 250 -3.09 -9.35 -19.69
C ASN A 250 -4.47 -8.70 -19.92
N GLY A 251 -4.95 -7.89 -18.97
CA GLY A 251 -6.25 -7.21 -19.05
C GLY A 251 -7.43 -8.01 -18.50
N ALA A 252 -7.24 -9.26 -18.06
CA ALA A 252 -8.28 -10.02 -17.35
C ALA A 252 -8.62 -9.38 -15.99
N TYR A 253 -7.65 -8.76 -15.32
CA TYR A 253 -7.92 -7.92 -14.16
C TYR A 253 -8.58 -6.61 -14.61
N CYS A 254 -9.85 -6.45 -14.26
CA CYS A 254 -10.65 -5.31 -14.68
C CYS A 254 -11.22 -4.57 -13.48
N PRO A 255 -10.55 -3.52 -12.99
CA PRO A 255 -11.01 -2.76 -11.85
C PRO A 255 -12.14 -1.80 -12.26
N GLY A 256 -13.29 -2.33 -12.70
CA GLY A 256 -14.54 -1.62 -12.91
C GLY A 256 -14.45 -0.16 -13.38
N ASN A 257 -15.28 0.69 -12.78
CA ASN A 257 -15.25 2.12 -13.02
C ASN A 257 -14.16 2.78 -12.17
N ALA A 258 -13.01 3.07 -12.81
CA ALA A 258 -11.85 3.71 -12.18
C ALA A 258 -12.19 5.00 -11.44
N ARG A 259 -13.23 5.75 -11.84
CA ARG A 259 -13.63 7.01 -11.22
C ARG A 259 -13.99 6.85 -9.74
N TYR A 260 -14.64 5.76 -9.35
CA TYR A 260 -14.99 5.54 -7.93
C TYR A 260 -13.78 5.16 -7.12
N ILE A 261 -12.86 4.39 -7.70
CA ILE A 261 -11.58 4.03 -7.08
C ILE A 261 -10.73 5.31 -6.89
N ASP A 262 -10.68 6.18 -7.90
CA ASP A 262 -10.03 7.48 -7.84
C ASP A 262 -10.59 8.34 -6.70
N LEU A 263 -11.92 8.40 -6.61
CA LEU A 263 -12.61 9.15 -5.57
C LEU A 263 -12.30 8.60 -4.18
N THR A 264 -12.34 7.27 -3.99
CA THR A 264 -11.98 6.63 -2.72
C THR A 264 -10.57 7.03 -2.32
N TRP A 265 -9.59 6.86 -3.20
CA TRP A 265 -8.19 7.12 -2.86
C TRP A 265 -7.81 8.59 -2.80
N GLY A 266 -8.59 9.48 -3.42
CA GLY A 266 -8.47 10.93 -3.22
C GLY A 266 -9.04 11.39 -1.89
N LEU A 267 -10.14 10.78 -1.43
CA LEU A 267 -10.81 11.18 -0.18
C LEU A 267 -10.17 10.60 1.08
N ILE A 268 -9.64 9.37 1.04
CA ILE A 268 -9.06 8.72 2.23
C ILE A 268 -7.97 9.58 2.90
N PRO A 269 -6.97 10.14 2.19
CA PRO A 269 -5.96 11.00 2.81
C PRO A 269 -6.55 12.27 3.44
N ALA A 270 -7.53 12.89 2.77
CA ALA A 270 -8.19 14.09 3.29
C ALA A 270 -8.98 13.79 4.57
N LEU A 271 -9.81 12.74 4.55
CA LEU A 271 -10.60 12.30 5.70
C LEU A 271 -9.71 11.86 6.86
N THR A 272 -8.61 11.16 6.58
CA THR A 272 -7.66 10.73 7.62
C THR A 272 -7.05 11.94 8.33
N ASN A 273 -6.57 12.95 7.58
CA ASN A 273 -6.01 14.16 8.19
C ASN A 273 -7.08 14.97 8.95
N LEU A 274 -8.31 15.03 8.44
CA LEU A 274 -9.43 15.67 9.12
C LEU A 274 -9.74 14.96 10.46
N LEU A 275 -9.82 13.63 10.48
CA LEU A 275 -10.08 12.86 11.70
C LEU A 275 -8.98 13.05 12.74
N ARG A 276 -7.71 13.07 12.32
CA ARG A 276 -6.57 13.34 13.21
C ARG A 276 -6.67 14.71 13.89
N ALA A 277 -7.18 15.70 13.19
CA ALA A 277 -7.44 17.03 13.74
C ALA A 277 -8.40 16.98 14.93
N PHE A 278 -9.46 16.18 14.80
CA PHE A 278 -10.51 16.07 15.83
C PHE A 278 -10.11 15.19 17.01
N THR A 279 -9.21 14.22 16.82
CA THR A 279 -8.77 13.32 17.90
C THR A 279 -7.54 13.80 18.66
N GLY A 280 -7.08 15.03 18.43
CA GLY A 280 -5.91 15.60 19.11
C GLY A 280 -4.59 14.90 18.76
N GLY A 281 -4.49 14.32 17.55
CA GLY A 281 -3.25 13.69 17.05
C GLY A 281 -2.48 14.58 16.05
N GLY A 282 -3.03 15.76 15.72
CA GLY A 282 -2.53 16.68 14.70
C GLY A 282 -1.54 17.70 15.23
#